data_AF-A0A920QYF4-F1
#
_entry.id   AF-A0A920QYF4-F1
#
_cell.length_a   1.000
_cell.length_b   1.000
_cell.length_c   1.000
_cell.angle_alpha   90.00
_cell.angle_beta   90.00
_cell.angle_gamma   90.00
#
_symmetry.space_group_name_H-M   'P 1'
#
loop_
_entity.id
_entity.type
_entity.pdbx_description
1 polymer ?
#
loop_
_entity_poly.entity_id
_entity_poly.type
_entity_poly.pdbx_seq_one_letter_code
_entity_poly.pdbx_strand_id
1 'polypeptide(L)'
;MHFITQIAMRSRPVTILAIIMLTIISINSYINMQRELFPQIEFPNLFIVTIYPNSNPEAITREITEPIENSISGIPELKKSVQHLLILHPI
;
A
#
# COMPACT_ATOMS: atom_id res chain seq x y z
N MET A 1 -9.78 10.87 -42.61
CA MET A 1 -8.99 10.31 -41.49
C MET A 1 -8.10 9.16 -41.97
N HIS A 2 -7.06 9.41 -42.77
CA HIS A 2 -6.16 8.33 -43.27
C HIS A 2 -4.67 8.72 -43.28
N PHE A 3 -4.29 9.79 -42.59
CA PHE A 3 -2.91 10.32 -42.63
C PHE A 3 -1.90 9.36 -42.00
N ILE A 4 -2.24 8.76 -40.86
CA ILE A 4 -1.42 7.74 -40.17
C ILE A 4 -1.19 6.48 -41.03
N THR A 5 -2.22 6.02 -41.74
CA THR A 5 -2.15 4.83 -42.59
C THR A 5 -1.27 5.08 -43.82
N GLN A 6 -1.37 6.28 -44.43
CA GLN A 6 -0.55 6.64 -45.59
C GLN A 6 0.94 6.78 -45.24
N ILE A 7 1.25 7.31 -44.05
CA ILE A 7 2.63 7.40 -43.55
C ILE A 7 3.21 6.01 -43.26
N ALA A 8 2.45 5.13 -42.62
CA ALA A 8 2.88 3.77 -42.33
C ALA A 8 3.11 2.93 -43.60
N MET A 9 2.30 3.15 -44.65
CA MET A 9 2.43 2.40 -45.91
C MET A 9 3.57 2.92 -46.81
N ARG A 10 3.93 4.20 -46.73
CA ARG A 10 5.02 4.80 -47.54
C ARG A 10 6.38 4.26 -47.12
N SER A 11 6.61 4.08 -45.82
CA SER A 11 7.90 3.64 -45.26
C SER A 11 7.78 2.29 -44.55
N ARG A 12 7.32 1.26 -45.28
CA ARG A 12 7.22 -0.13 -44.80
C ARG A 12 8.43 -0.61 -43.98
N PRO A 13 9.69 -0.43 -44.40
CA PRO A 13 10.83 -0.88 -43.60
C PRO A 13 10.98 -0.15 -42.26
N VAL A 14 10.64 1.15 -42.21
CA VAL A 14 10.71 1.95 -40.97
C VAL A 14 9.65 1.49 -39.98
N THR A 15 8.43 1.20 -40.45
CA THR A 15 7.35 0.70 -39.60
C THR A 15 7.67 -0.68 -39.04
N ILE A 16 8.24 -1.58 -39.85
CA ILE A 16 8.68 -2.91 -39.39
C ILE A 16 9.78 -2.78 -38.34
N LEU A 17 10.77 -1.92 -38.56
CA LEU A 17 11.85 -1.67 -37.61
C LEU A 17 11.31 -1.13 -36.27
N ALA A 18 10.37 -0.19 -36.31
CA ALA A 18 9.74 0.36 -35.11
C ALA A 18 9.00 -0.71 -34.30
N ILE A 19 8.27 -1.61 -34.97
CA ILE A 19 7.58 -2.73 -34.31
C ILE A 19 8.57 -3.69 -33.68
N ILE A 20 9.66 -4.02 -34.36
CA ILE A 20 10.73 -4.89 -33.82
C ILE A 20 11.34 -4.25 -32.57
N MET A 21 11.67 -2.96 -32.63
CA MET A 21 12.24 -2.23 -31.51
C MET A 21 11.29 -2.21 -30.31
N LEU A 22 10.01 -1.91 -30.53
CA LEU A 22 8.98 -1.94 -29.49
C LEU A 22 8.84 -3.34 -28.89
N THR A 23 8.91 -4.39 -29.71
CA THR A 23 8.79 -5.78 -29.26
C THR A 23 9.96 -6.16 -28.35
N ILE A 24 11.20 -5.79 -28.72
CA ILE A 24 12.39 -6.04 -27.91
C ILE A 24 12.31 -5.33 -26.56
N ILE A 25 11.89 -4.06 -26.56
CA ILE A 25 11.71 -3.27 -25.32
C ILE A 25 10.64 -3.90 -24.43
N SER A 26 9.52 -4.35 -25.03
CA SER A 26 8.41 -4.96 -24.32
C SER A 26 8.82 -6.29 -23.66
N ILE A 27 9.55 -7.15 -24.39
CA ILE A 27 10.05 -8.42 -23.88
C ILE A 27 11.06 -8.20 -22.76
N ASN A 28 12.00 -7.27 -22.94
CA ASN A 28 13.00 -6.96 -21.92
C ASN A 28 12.35 -6.45 -20.63
N SER A 29 11.36 -5.55 -20.74
CA SER A 29 10.60 -5.05 -19.60
C SER A 29 9.82 -6.16 -18.90
N TYR A 30 9.25 -7.10 -19.65
CA TYR A 30 8.49 -8.22 -19.07
C TYR A 30 9.39 -9.17 -18.27
N ILE A 31 10.60 -9.45 -18.77
CA ILE A 31 11.54 -10.38 -18.12
C ILE A 31 12.22 -9.73 -16.90
N ASN A 32 12.58 -8.45 -17.00
CA ASN A 32 13.31 -7.73 -15.95
C ASN A 32 12.41 -7.21 -14.82
N MET A 33 11.10 -7.36 -14.93
CA MET A 33 10.17 -6.95 -13.88
C MET A 33 10.39 -7.81 -12.63
N GLN A 34 10.86 -7.16 -11.56
CA GLN A 34 11.07 -7.82 -10.27
C GLN A 34 9.71 -8.24 -9.71
N ARG A 35 9.45 -9.54 -9.76
CA ARG A 35 8.25 -10.14 -9.18
C ARG A 35 8.52 -10.39 -7.71
N GLU A 36 8.14 -9.46 -6.85
CA GLU A 36 8.11 -9.74 -5.42
C GLU A 36 7.03 -10.81 -5.16
N LEU A 37 7.41 -11.94 -4.56
CA LEU A 37 6.49 -13.05 -4.21
C LEU A 37 5.43 -12.62 -3.20
N PHE A 38 5.79 -11.63 -2.39
CA PHE A 38 4.90 -10.93 -1.49
C PHE A 38 5.09 -9.45 -1.84
N PRO A 39 4.14 -8.81 -2.54
CA PRO A 39 4.19 -7.35 -2.59
C PRO A 39 4.27 -6.86 -1.14
N GLN A 40 5.18 -5.93 -0.86
CA GLN A 40 5.26 -5.30 0.45
C GLN A 40 4.00 -4.45 0.65
N ILE A 41 2.92 -5.08 1.13
CA ILE A 41 1.69 -4.39 1.49
C ILE A 41 1.95 -3.76 2.85
N GLU A 42 2.46 -2.53 2.83
CA GLU A 42 2.50 -1.68 4.02
C GLU A 42 1.07 -1.27 4.37
N PHE A 43 0.44 -2.02 5.27
CA PHE A 43 -0.81 -1.58 5.87
C PHE A 43 -0.50 -0.39 6.77
N PRO A 44 -1.14 0.78 6.57
CA PRO A 44 -0.92 1.97 7.39
C PRO A 44 -1.55 1.77 8.78
N ASN A 45 -0.92 0.94 9.60
CA ASN A 45 -1.34 0.60 10.94
C ASN A 45 -0.50 1.38 11.95
N LEU A 46 -1.17 2.06 12.88
CA LEU A 46 -0.51 2.78 13.97
C LEU A 46 -0.81 2.04 15.28
N PHE A 47 0.22 1.60 15.98
CA PHE A 47 0.10 0.90 17.25
C PHE A 47 0.35 1.87 18.41
N ILE A 48 -0.62 1.98 19.31
CA ILE A 48 -0.49 2.74 20.57
C ILE A 48 -0.46 1.72 21.69
N VAL A 49 0.68 1.60 22.37
CA VAL A 49 0.87 0.68 23.51
C VAL A 49 0.98 1.48 24.78
N THR A 50 0.02 1.32 25.68
CA THR A 50 -0.01 1.98 26.99
C THR A 50 0.19 0.93 28.08
N ILE A 51 1.35 0.97 28.75
CA ILE A 51 1.66 0.06 29.85
C ILE A 51 1.33 0.79 31.16
N TYR A 52 0.27 0.36 31.84
CA TYR A 52 -0.14 0.93 33.12
C TYR A 52 -0.35 -0.20 34.15
N PRO A 53 0.71 -0.58 34.90
CA PRO A 53 0.62 -1.65 35.88
C PRO A 53 -0.24 -1.23 37.08
N ASN A 54 -0.90 -2.20 37.71
CA ASN A 54 -1.66 -2.03 38.97
C ASN A 54 -2.98 -1.23 38.87
N SER A 55 -3.60 -1.13 37.69
CA SER A 55 -4.91 -0.48 37.57
C SER A 55 -5.97 -1.38 36.96
N ASN A 56 -7.23 -1.12 37.32
CA ASN A 56 -8.37 -1.81 36.77
C ASN A 56 -8.44 -1.55 35.26
N PRO A 57 -8.60 -2.57 34.40
CA PRO A 57 -8.69 -2.39 32.93
C PRO A 57 -9.74 -1.37 32.51
N GLU A 58 -10.84 -1.28 33.26
CA GLU A 58 -11.94 -0.35 33.04
C GLU A 58 -11.54 1.12 33.29
N ALA A 59 -10.64 1.35 34.25
CA ALA A 59 -10.10 2.68 34.50
C ALA A 59 -9.14 3.11 33.38
N ILE A 60 -8.31 2.18 32.88
CA ILE A 60 -7.37 2.45 31.76
C ILE A 60 -8.14 2.83 30.50
N THR A 61 -9.25 2.15 30.19
CA THR A 61 -10.08 2.49 29.04
C THR A 61 -10.64 3.90 29.12
N ARG A 62 -11.22 4.28 30.27
CA ARG A 62 -11.83 5.60 30.47
C ARG A 62 -10.83 6.74 30.55
N GLU A 63 -9.73 6.53 31.26
CA GLU A 63 -8.77 7.61 31.54
C GLU A 63 -7.71 7.78 30.44
N ILE A 64 -7.39 6.73 29.70
CA ILE A 64 -6.30 6.74 28.72
C ILE A 64 -6.81 6.44 27.31
N THR A 65 -7.52 5.33 27.10
CA THR A 65 -7.92 4.90 25.74
C THR A 65 -8.95 5.83 25.11
N GLU A 66 -10.03 6.19 25.81
CA GLU A 66 -11.08 7.09 25.32
C GLU A 66 -10.58 8.49 24.89
N PRO A 67 -9.77 9.22 25.68
CA PRO A 67 -9.28 10.54 25.26
C PRO A 67 -8.33 10.46 24.06
N ILE A 68 -7.53 9.39 23.96
CA ILE A 68 -6.66 9.14 22.80
C ILE A 68 -7.52 8.84 21.56
N GLU A 69 -8.55 8.01 21.68
CA GLU A 69 -9.47 7.72 20.58
C GLU A 69 -10.24 8.97 20.12
N ASN A 70 -10.74 9.77 21.04
CA ASN A 70 -11.48 10.99 20.72
C ASN A 70 -10.60 12.01 19.99
N SER A 71 -9.32 12.10 20.34
CA SER A 71 -8.35 12.97 19.65
C SER A 71 -8.04 12.52 18.22
N ILE A 72 -8.08 11.21 17.96
CA ILE A 72 -7.74 10.60 16.67
C ILE A 72 -8.96 10.44 15.75
N SER A 73 -10.16 10.40 16.32
CA SER A 73 -11.43 10.25 15.59
C SER A 73 -11.75 11.39 14.61
N GLY A 74 -11.02 12.50 14.66
CA GLY A 74 -11.16 13.62 13.73
C GLY A 74 -10.49 13.43 12.37
N ILE A 75 -9.71 12.37 12.15
CA ILE A 75 -8.93 12.16 10.92
C ILE A 75 -9.70 11.23 9.96
N PRO A 76 -10.15 11.69 8.78
CA PRO A 76 -11.11 10.98 7.91
C PRO A 76 -10.68 9.64 7.27
N GLU A 77 -9.51 9.07 7.61
CA GLU A 77 -8.98 7.86 6.95
C GLU A 77 -8.52 6.76 7.94
N LEU A 78 -8.71 6.96 9.24
CA LEU A 78 -8.25 5.99 10.23
C LEU A 78 -9.30 4.91 10.49
N LYS A 79 -9.05 3.71 9.97
CA LYS A 79 -9.86 2.52 10.28
C LYS A 79 -9.58 2.08 11.72
N LYS A 80 -10.57 2.28 12.59
CA LYS A 80 -10.50 1.94 14.02
C LYS A 80 -10.38 0.43 14.23
N SER A 81 -9.36 -0.01 14.95
CA SER A 81 -9.26 -1.38 15.49
C SER A 81 -8.71 -1.31 16.91
N VAL A 82 -9.58 -1.52 17.90
CA VAL A 82 -9.19 -1.60 19.31
C VAL A 82 -8.86 -3.05 19.61
N GLN A 83 -7.57 -3.36 19.74
CA GLN A 83 -7.12 -4.68 20.15
C GLN A 83 -6.78 -4.65 21.63
N HIS A 84 -7.63 -5.30 22.43
CA HIS A 84 -7.51 -5.36 23.88
C HIS A 84 -6.38 -6.35 24.25
N LEU A 85 -5.14 -5.90 24.12
CA LEU A 85 -3.98 -6.72 24.42
C LEU A 85 -3.64 -6.58 25.91
N LEU A 86 -4.26 -7.43 26.71
CA LEU A 86 -3.96 -7.59 28.13
C LEU A 86 -2.60 -8.29 28.28
N ILE A 87 -1.51 -7.53 28.22
CA ILE A 87 -0.22 -7.98 28.76
C ILE A 87 -0.01 -7.19 30.03
N LEU A 88 -0.19 -7.86 31.17
CA LEU A 88 0.72 -7.85 32.32
C LEU A 88 0.10 -8.73 33.42
N HIS A 89 0.41 -10.03 33.37
CA HIS A 89 0.63 -10.80 34.59
C HIS A 89 1.88 -11.67 34.37
N PRO A 90 3.07 -11.23 34.81
CA PRO A 90 4.15 -12.15 35.12
C PRO A 90 3.97 -12.62 36.57
N ILE A 91 3.24 -13.72 36.75
CA ILE A 91 3.45 -14.73 37.80
C ILE A 91 3.19 -16.09 37.16
#